data_AF-A0A8H4PUQ4-F1
#
_entry.id   AF-A0A8H4PUQ4-F1
#
_cell.length_a   1.000
_cell.length_b   1.000
_cell.length_c   1.000
_cell.angle_alpha   90.00
_cell.angle_beta   90.00
_cell.angle_gamma   90.00
#
_symmetry.space_group_name_H-M   'P 1'
#
loop_
_entity.id
_entity.type
_entity.pdbx_description
1 polymer ?
#
loop_
_entity_poly.entity_id
_entity_poly.type
_entity_poly.pdbx_seq_one_letter_code
_entity_poly.pdbx_strand_id
1 'polypeptide(L)'
;MRTANTWPLISAFRGLSICGLLPLQTLKAPVQRHPPTLDSARRLQNVRLFSTTGPVMGSWLEPKIDRKKKMAKGRARVATGGSVKGTTVIWGDWGLRMTDHHRRISAKHLKVAEDTIKVRLRGEKFRLYKRKCCNVGVYVSGNEVRMGKGKGSFDHWATRISVNQVLFEVRGLLHEQVVRDAFRLAGNKLPGQWGFVKKGDPPVVGITKLDGVTLEELKRPRRQVAPAALLETSSPTSVTEAGSTSEASRLP
;
A
#
# COMPACT_ATOMS: atom_id res chain seq x y z
N MET A 1 -77.12 47.52 -0.40
CA MET A 1 -77.24 48.72 -1.25
C MET A 1 -77.37 48.30 -2.71
N ARG A 2 -78.54 48.60 -3.31
CA ARG A 2 -78.87 48.94 -4.72
C ARG A 2 -78.33 48.06 -5.88
N THR A 3 -79.16 47.23 -6.53
CA THR A 3 -79.89 47.41 -7.84
C THR A 3 -78.96 47.30 -9.07
N ALA A 4 -79.26 46.70 -10.23
CA ALA A 4 -80.51 46.42 -10.94
C ALA A 4 -80.29 45.37 -12.06
N ASN A 5 -81.42 44.86 -12.60
CA ASN A 5 -81.61 44.08 -13.83
C ASN A 5 -80.99 44.71 -15.10
N THR A 6 -80.73 43.88 -16.12
CA THR A 6 -81.31 44.02 -17.48
C THR A 6 -81.03 42.78 -18.36
N TRP A 7 -82.10 42.36 -19.04
CA TRP A 7 -82.25 41.43 -20.19
C TRP A 7 -81.61 41.99 -21.49
N PRO A 8 -81.75 41.41 -22.71
CA PRO A 8 -81.90 40.01 -23.19
C PRO A 8 -81.16 39.70 -24.54
N LEU A 9 -81.43 38.51 -25.12
CA LEU A 9 -81.75 38.24 -26.54
C LEU A 9 -80.66 38.23 -27.65
N ILE A 10 -80.90 37.29 -28.58
CA ILE A 10 -80.50 37.21 -30.01
C ILE A 10 -79.31 36.28 -30.33
N SER A 11 -79.71 35.05 -30.66
CA SER A 11 -79.10 34.19 -31.67
C SER A 11 -78.99 34.89 -33.02
N ALA A 12 -77.91 34.72 -33.78
CA ALA A 12 -77.99 34.53 -35.24
C ALA A 12 -76.61 34.23 -35.86
N PHE A 13 -76.63 33.42 -36.93
CA PHE A 13 -75.56 33.09 -37.88
C PHE A 13 -74.50 32.10 -37.33
N ARG A 14 -74.57 30.79 -37.59
CA ARG A 14 -74.72 30.08 -38.88
C ARG A 14 -73.91 30.70 -40.01
N GLY A 15 -72.78 30.04 -40.31
CA GLY A 15 -72.40 29.72 -41.67
C GLY A 15 -71.29 30.57 -42.26
N LEU A 16 -70.05 30.11 -42.11
CA LEU A 16 -69.06 30.16 -43.20
C LEU A 16 -68.21 28.88 -43.13
N SER A 17 -68.39 28.07 -44.17
CA SER A 17 -67.68 26.82 -44.46
C SER A 17 -66.55 27.13 -45.43
N ILE A 18 -65.31 26.74 -45.13
CA ILE A 18 -64.31 26.40 -46.18
C ILE A 18 -63.41 25.26 -45.68
N CYS A 19 -63.42 24.19 -46.49
CA CYS A 19 -62.47 23.07 -46.69
C CYS A 19 -61.36 22.79 -45.68
N GLY A 20 -61.29 21.51 -45.29
CA GLY A 20 -60.22 20.96 -44.47
C GLY A 20 -58.95 20.60 -45.23
N LEU A 21 -57.88 20.43 -44.46
CA LEU A 21 -56.69 19.66 -44.80
C LEU A 21 -56.10 19.09 -43.49
N LEU A 22 -56.06 17.76 -43.41
CA LEU A 22 -55.10 16.87 -42.73
C LEU A 22 -54.58 17.24 -41.31
N PRO A 23 -54.73 16.35 -40.30
CA PRO A 23 -54.07 16.54 -39.01
C PRO A 23 -52.55 16.41 -39.16
N LEU A 24 -51.81 17.46 -38.79
CA LEU A 24 -50.38 17.42 -38.57
C LEU A 24 -50.08 16.31 -37.54
N GLN A 25 -49.52 15.19 -38.00
CA GLN A 25 -48.93 14.19 -37.12
C GLN A 25 -47.77 14.86 -36.38
N THR A 26 -47.93 15.06 -35.08
CA THR A 26 -46.83 15.43 -34.21
C THR A 26 -45.92 14.21 -34.07
N LEU A 27 -44.83 14.19 -34.85
CA LEU A 27 -43.72 13.26 -34.63
C LEU A 27 -43.11 13.55 -33.25
N LYS A 28 -43.58 12.84 -32.22
CA LYS A 28 -42.83 12.68 -30.97
C LYS A 28 -41.62 11.81 -31.27
N ALA A 29 -40.50 12.43 -31.61
CA ALA A 29 -39.22 11.74 -31.59
C ALA A 29 -38.92 11.31 -30.14
N PRO A 30 -38.61 10.03 -29.86
CA PRO A 30 -38.11 9.63 -28.56
C PRO A 30 -36.72 10.25 -28.40
N VAL A 31 -36.57 11.23 -27.52
CA VAL A 31 -35.26 11.65 -27.02
C VAL A 31 -34.70 10.49 -26.22
N GLN A 32 -33.98 9.58 -26.88
CA GLN A 32 -33.12 8.61 -26.19
C GLN A 32 -32.01 9.40 -25.51
N ARG A 33 -32.19 9.67 -24.21
CA ARG A 33 -31.08 10.04 -23.34
C ARG A 33 -30.24 8.79 -23.13
N HIS A 34 -29.29 8.54 -24.01
CA HIS A 34 -28.19 7.66 -23.66
C HIS A 34 -27.47 8.29 -22.45
N PRO A 35 -27.21 7.55 -21.37
CA PRO A 35 -26.28 8.04 -20.37
C PRO A 35 -24.96 8.33 -21.10
N PRO A 36 -24.20 9.37 -20.72
CA PRO A 36 -22.85 9.50 -21.22
C PRO A 36 -22.10 8.26 -20.75
N THR A 37 -21.95 7.27 -21.62
CA THR A 37 -20.91 6.28 -21.49
C THR A 37 -19.64 7.11 -21.55
N LEU A 38 -19.08 7.40 -20.38
CA LEU A 38 -17.74 7.92 -20.28
C LEU A 38 -16.85 6.87 -20.93
N ASP A 39 -16.59 7.05 -22.22
CA ASP A 39 -15.58 6.36 -23.00
C ASP A 39 -14.21 6.82 -22.48
N SER A 40 -13.96 6.44 -21.24
CA SER A 40 -12.75 6.62 -20.48
C SER A 40 -11.62 5.75 -21.06
N ALA A 41 -11.96 4.84 -21.96
CA ALA A 41 -11.03 4.00 -22.71
C ALA A 41 -10.36 4.72 -23.89
N ARG A 42 -10.98 5.74 -24.49
CA ARG A 42 -10.39 6.45 -25.65
C ARG A 42 -9.49 7.64 -25.31
N ARG A 43 -9.54 8.18 -24.09
CA ARG A 43 -8.76 9.38 -23.73
C ARG A 43 -7.30 9.13 -23.31
N LEU A 44 -6.83 7.89 -23.34
CA LEU A 44 -5.47 7.51 -22.92
C LEU A 44 -4.59 6.99 -24.05
N GLN A 45 -4.92 7.27 -25.32
CA GLN A 45 -4.13 6.74 -26.44
C GLN A 45 -2.76 7.42 -26.60
N ASN A 46 -2.58 8.63 -26.06
CA ASN A 46 -1.36 9.42 -26.28
C ASN A 46 -0.63 9.90 -25.00
N VAL A 47 -1.00 9.40 -23.82
CA VAL A 47 -0.16 9.62 -22.63
C VAL A 47 0.79 8.44 -22.53
N ARG A 48 2.05 8.63 -22.95
CA ARG A 48 3.11 7.67 -22.62
C ARG A 48 3.24 7.63 -21.09
N LEU A 49 2.60 6.64 -20.46
CA LEU A 49 2.83 6.35 -19.06
C LEU A 49 4.34 6.16 -18.88
N PHE A 50 4.95 6.93 -17.98
CA PHE A 50 6.38 6.87 -17.64
C PHE A 50 6.85 5.47 -17.20
N SER A 51 5.91 4.55 -16.96
CA SER A 51 6.15 3.13 -16.72
C SER A 51 5.50 2.31 -17.83
N THR A 52 6.32 1.56 -18.59
CA THR A 52 5.87 0.56 -19.57
C THR A 52 5.27 -0.69 -18.93
N THR A 53 5.36 -0.83 -17.60
CA THR A 53 4.76 -1.95 -16.87
C THR A 53 3.34 -1.59 -16.45
N GLY A 54 2.33 -2.21 -17.06
CA GLY A 54 0.93 -2.06 -16.68
C GLY A 54 0.70 -2.48 -15.22
N PRO A 55 -0.32 -1.93 -14.53
CA PRO A 55 -0.62 -2.29 -13.15
C PRO A 55 -0.96 -3.78 -13.06
N VAL A 56 -0.27 -4.49 -12.17
CA VAL A 56 -0.64 -5.87 -11.83
C VAL A 56 -1.94 -5.80 -11.03
N MET A 57 -3.04 -6.18 -11.68
CA MET A 57 -4.36 -6.25 -11.05
C MET A 57 -4.38 -7.34 -9.97
N GLY A 58 -5.35 -7.27 -9.04
CA GLY A 58 -5.52 -8.23 -7.95
C GLY A 58 -5.25 -7.62 -6.58
N SER A 59 -5.03 -8.48 -5.59
CA SER A 59 -4.70 -8.08 -4.22
C SER A 59 -3.18 -8.02 -4.03
N TRP A 60 -2.73 -7.32 -2.98
CA TRP A 60 -1.31 -7.22 -2.66
C TRP A 60 -0.66 -8.56 -2.26
N LEU A 61 -1.46 -9.51 -1.76
CA LEU A 61 -1.02 -10.87 -1.43
C LEU A 61 -1.21 -11.86 -2.57
N GLU A 62 -2.15 -11.56 -3.47
CA GLU A 62 -2.56 -12.43 -4.56
C GLU A 62 -2.69 -11.62 -5.86
N PRO A 63 -1.62 -11.55 -6.66
CA PRO A 63 -1.64 -10.87 -7.94
C PRO A 63 -2.42 -11.70 -8.97
N LYS A 64 -3.06 -11.02 -9.92
CA LYS A 64 -3.69 -11.63 -11.09
C LYS A 64 -2.63 -11.97 -12.15
N ILE A 65 -1.72 -12.88 -11.81
CA ILE A 65 -0.68 -13.43 -12.68
C ILE A 65 -0.96 -14.92 -12.89
N ASP A 66 -0.76 -15.42 -14.11
CA ASP A 66 -0.95 -16.83 -14.41
C ASP A 66 -0.02 -17.73 -13.59
N ARG A 67 -0.61 -18.66 -12.84
CA ARG A 67 0.09 -19.64 -11.99
C ARG A 67 0.67 -20.81 -12.78
N LYS A 68 0.32 -20.98 -14.06
CA LYS A 68 0.92 -22.01 -14.91
C LYS A 68 2.33 -21.61 -15.36
N LYS A 69 2.59 -20.30 -15.49
CA LYS A 69 3.90 -19.75 -15.88
C LYS A 69 4.89 -19.80 -14.72
N LYS A 70 5.74 -20.84 -14.70
CA LYS A 70 6.70 -21.08 -13.60
C LYS A 70 7.84 -20.06 -13.56
N MET A 71 7.98 -19.33 -12.45
CA MET A 71 9.02 -18.29 -12.26
C MET A 71 10.31 -18.85 -11.66
N ALA A 72 11.49 -18.46 -12.15
CA ALA A 72 12.77 -18.84 -11.54
C ALA A 72 12.91 -18.30 -10.10
N LYS A 73 13.70 -18.98 -9.25
CA LYS A 73 13.88 -18.63 -7.83
C LYS A 73 14.34 -17.17 -7.67
N GLY A 74 15.35 -16.76 -8.44
CA GLY A 74 15.99 -15.44 -8.35
C GLY A 74 16.58 -15.16 -6.96
N ARG A 75 17.08 -13.94 -6.77
CA ARG A 75 17.60 -13.44 -5.48
C ARG A 75 16.96 -12.10 -5.14
N ALA A 76 16.94 -11.74 -3.86
CA ALA A 76 16.51 -10.38 -3.50
C ALA A 76 17.57 -9.37 -3.94
N ARG A 77 17.15 -8.13 -4.17
CA ARG A 77 18.05 -7.08 -4.65
C ARG A 77 19.03 -6.68 -3.54
N VAL A 78 20.31 -6.65 -3.87
CA VAL A 78 21.37 -6.05 -3.04
C VAL A 78 21.78 -4.74 -3.71
N ALA A 79 21.59 -3.63 -3.01
CA ALA A 79 21.76 -2.29 -3.57
C ALA A 79 23.20 -1.76 -3.37
N THR A 80 24.14 -2.22 -4.18
CA THR A 80 25.55 -1.78 -4.10
C THR A 80 25.75 -0.34 -4.60
N GLY A 81 24.95 0.11 -5.58
CA GLY A 81 25.07 1.44 -6.20
C GLY A 81 24.44 2.59 -5.42
N GLY A 82 24.32 2.51 -4.09
CA GLY A 82 23.85 3.65 -3.29
C GLY A 82 22.33 3.91 -3.29
N SER A 83 21.50 2.92 -3.64
CA SER A 83 20.05 3.14 -3.79
C SER A 83 19.30 3.23 -2.46
N VAL A 84 18.60 4.35 -2.25
CA VAL A 84 17.73 4.61 -1.08
C VAL A 84 16.27 4.15 -1.26
N LYS A 85 15.93 3.52 -2.39
CA LYS A 85 14.54 3.23 -2.76
C LYS A 85 13.82 2.34 -1.74
N GLY A 86 12.71 2.87 -1.22
CA GLY A 86 11.84 2.15 -0.29
C GLY A 86 12.38 2.03 1.13
N THR A 87 13.44 2.77 1.47
CA THR A 87 13.98 2.81 2.83
C THR A 87 13.24 3.81 3.71
N THR A 88 12.70 4.90 3.16
CA THR A 88 11.95 5.91 3.93
C THR A 88 10.44 5.64 3.99
N VAL A 89 9.81 6.20 5.02
CA VAL A 89 8.35 6.26 5.17
C VAL A 89 7.80 7.35 4.25
N ILE A 90 6.78 7.05 3.44
CA ILE A 90 6.25 7.98 2.44
C ILE A 90 4.79 8.38 2.75
N TRP A 91 3.91 7.41 2.98
CA TRP A 91 2.47 7.64 3.08
C TRP A 91 2.02 7.81 4.54
N GLY A 92 2.52 6.96 5.44
CA GLY A 92 2.22 7.01 6.86
C GLY A 92 3.11 7.95 7.67
N ASP A 93 2.91 7.92 8.98
CA ASP A 93 3.70 8.67 9.98
C ASP A 93 4.76 7.77 10.63
N TRP A 94 4.46 6.47 10.75
CA TRP A 94 5.37 5.45 11.26
C TRP A 94 5.43 4.25 10.32
N GLY A 95 6.52 3.49 10.37
CA GLY A 95 6.70 2.30 9.56
C GLY A 95 7.48 1.18 10.24
N LEU A 96 7.28 -0.02 9.70
CA LEU A 96 8.03 -1.23 10.05
C LEU A 96 9.07 -1.49 8.94
N ARG A 97 10.35 -1.37 9.28
CA ARG A 97 11.48 -1.53 8.36
C ARG A 97 12.27 -2.79 8.69
N MET A 98 12.74 -3.51 7.68
CA MET A 98 13.64 -4.65 7.89
C MET A 98 15.04 -4.18 8.31
N THR A 99 15.57 -4.63 9.45
CA THR A 99 16.91 -4.22 9.94
C THR A 99 17.98 -5.28 9.68
N ASP A 100 17.57 -6.53 9.50
CA ASP A 100 18.42 -7.69 9.20
C ASP A 100 18.80 -7.77 7.69
N HIS A 101 19.20 -8.95 7.23
CA HIS A 101 19.52 -9.27 5.85
C HIS A 101 18.31 -9.37 4.92
N HIS A 102 18.54 -9.22 3.60
CA HIS A 102 17.51 -9.36 2.58
C HIS A 102 16.91 -10.78 2.55
N ARG A 103 15.58 -10.89 2.40
CA ARG A 103 14.88 -12.18 2.42
C ARG A 103 13.74 -12.24 1.41
N ARG A 104 13.23 -13.45 1.19
CA ARG A 104 11.97 -13.68 0.48
C ARG A 104 10.90 -14.02 1.52
N ILE A 105 9.84 -13.20 1.58
CA ILE A 105 8.77 -13.33 2.56
C ILE A 105 7.53 -13.87 1.86
N SER A 106 6.93 -14.92 2.42
CA SER A 106 5.69 -15.52 1.90
C SER A 106 4.47 -14.63 2.18
N ALA A 107 3.43 -14.75 1.35
CA ALA A 107 2.16 -14.06 1.55
C ALA A 107 1.51 -14.40 2.90
N LYS A 108 1.68 -15.64 3.38
CA LYS A 108 1.16 -16.09 4.68
C LYS A 108 1.74 -15.28 5.84
N HIS A 109 3.07 -15.08 5.89
CA HIS A 109 3.69 -14.29 6.96
C HIS A 109 3.25 -12.82 6.91
N LEU A 110 3.13 -12.25 5.71
CA LEU A 110 2.66 -10.88 5.53
C LEU A 110 1.21 -10.69 5.99
N LYS A 111 0.35 -11.67 5.73
CA LYS A 111 -1.04 -11.68 6.21
C LYS A 111 -1.11 -11.75 7.74
N VAL A 112 -0.35 -12.66 8.35
CA VAL A 112 -0.26 -12.79 9.82
C VAL A 112 0.24 -11.50 10.46
N ALA A 113 1.23 -10.84 9.86
CA ALA A 113 1.74 -9.55 10.34
C ALA A 113 0.69 -8.44 10.22
N GLU A 114 -0.01 -8.33 9.08
CA GLU A 114 -1.12 -7.38 8.91
C GLU A 114 -2.21 -7.59 9.96
N ASP A 115 -2.62 -8.84 10.17
CA ASP A 115 -3.68 -9.17 11.12
C ASP A 115 -3.25 -8.87 12.56
N THR A 116 -1.98 -9.07 12.89
CA THR A 116 -1.42 -8.73 14.21
C THR A 116 -1.47 -7.23 14.48
N ILE A 117 -1.11 -6.40 13.49
CA ILE A 117 -1.21 -4.94 13.59
C ILE A 117 -2.68 -4.54 13.81
N LYS A 118 -3.59 -5.11 13.01
CA LYS A 118 -5.03 -4.81 13.12
C LYS A 118 -5.62 -5.21 14.46
N VAL A 119 -5.24 -6.36 14.99
CA VAL A 119 -5.71 -6.84 16.29
C VAL A 119 -5.21 -5.92 17.40
N ARG A 120 -3.93 -5.52 17.37
CA ARG A 120 -3.36 -4.65 18.40
C ARG A 120 -3.92 -3.23 18.38
N LEU A 121 -4.28 -2.72 17.19
CA LEU A 121 -4.86 -1.39 16.97
C LEU A 121 -6.39 -1.46 16.84
N ARG A 122 -7.04 -2.54 17.29
CA ARG A 122 -8.49 -2.70 17.17
C ARG A 122 -9.20 -1.62 18.00
N GLY A 123 -10.24 -1.01 17.42
CA GLY A 123 -11.02 0.06 18.05
C GLY A 123 -10.46 1.46 17.78
N GLU A 124 -9.22 1.55 17.30
CA GLU A 124 -8.59 2.82 16.97
C GLU A 124 -8.82 3.25 15.52
N LYS A 125 -8.78 4.56 15.27
CA LYS A 125 -8.88 5.12 13.91
C LYS A 125 -7.49 5.20 13.27
N PHE A 126 -7.17 4.21 12.42
CA PHE A 126 -5.89 4.18 11.71
C PHE A 126 -6.02 3.73 10.25
N ARG A 127 -5.03 4.09 9.44
CA ARG A 127 -4.85 3.62 8.06
C ARG A 127 -3.54 2.87 7.94
N LEU A 128 -3.62 1.60 7.54
CA LEU A 128 -2.46 0.74 7.29
C LEU A 128 -2.15 0.65 5.79
N TYR A 129 -0.97 1.11 5.41
CA TYR A 129 -0.41 1.01 4.06
C TYR A 129 0.56 -0.17 3.96
N LYS A 130 0.53 -0.84 2.80
CA LYS A 130 1.41 -1.96 2.47
C LYS A 130 2.34 -1.52 1.36
N ARG A 131 3.65 -1.49 1.63
CA ARG A 131 4.67 -0.97 0.71
C ARG A 131 5.12 -2.00 -0.34
N LYS A 132 4.89 -3.29 -0.07
CA LYS A 132 5.31 -4.40 -0.92
C LYS A 132 4.12 -5.25 -1.31
N CYS A 133 4.14 -5.79 -2.53
CA CYS A 133 3.20 -6.81 -3.00
C CYS A 133 3.93 -8.15 -3.24
N CYS A 134 3.19 -9.24 -3.14
CA CYS A 134 3.65 -10.58 -3.45
C CYS A 134 3.56 -10.84 -4.94
N ASN A 135 4.62 -10.53 -5.69
CA ASN A 135 4.65 -10.66 -7.15
C ASN A 135 5.49 -11.86 -7.64
N VAL A 136 5.99 -12.71 -6.74
CA VAL A 136 6.83 -13.86 -7.08
C VAL A 136 6.10 -15.15 -6.74
N GLY A 137 5.76 -15.95 -7.75
CA GLY A 137 5.24 -17.30 -7.56
C GLY A 137 6.36 -18.25 -7.14
N VAL A 138 6.19 -18.93 -6.02
CA VAL A 138 7.10 -19.96 -5.53
C VAL A 138 6.53 -21.32 -5.93
N TYR A 139 7.38 -22.14 -6.56
CA TYR A 139 7.04 -23.48 -7.02
C TYR A 139 7.92 -24.48 -6.28
N VAL A 140 7.30 -25.48 -5.66
CA VAL A 140 7.96 -26.43 -4.78
C VAL A 140 7.72 -27.83 -5.33
N SER A 141 8.77 -28.65 -5.39
CA SER A 141 8.63 -30.08 -5.65
C SER A 141 8.31 -30.78 -4.33
N GLY A 142 7.49 -31.83 -4.38
CA GLY A 142 7.22 -32.66 -3.20
C GLY A 142 8.52 -33.18 -2.59
N ASN A 143 8.58 -33.21 -1.26
CA ASN A 143 9.76 -33.65 -0.51
C ASN A 143 10.06 -35.15 -0.74
N GLU A 144 9.02 -35.91 -1.05
CA GLU A 144 9.03 -37.33 -1.37
C GLU A 144 9.62 -37.64 -2.76
N VAL A 145 9.69 -36.66 -3.66
CA VAL A 145 10.13 -36.86 -5.05
C VAL A 145 11.65 -36.70 -5.16
N ARG A 146 12.31 -37.68 -5.79
CA ARG A 146 13.76 -37.60 -6.09
C ARG A 146 14.09 -36.44 -7.03
N MET A 147 15.33 -35.98 -6.94
CA MET A 147 15.86 -34.93 -7.82
C MET A 147 15.75 -35.33 -9.30
N GLY A 148 15.48 -34.35 -10.16
CA GLY A 148 15.46 -34.55 -11.62
C GLY A 148 14.16 -35.16 -12.16
N LYS A 149 13.05 -34.40 -12.14
CA LYS A 149 11.79 -34.71 -12.85
C LYS A 149 11.11 -33.42 -13.36
N GLY A 150 11.93 -32.41 -13.65
CA GLY A 150 11.47 -31.06 -13.94
C GLY A 150 11.13 -30.25 -12.68
N LYS A 151 10.35 -29.18 -12.86
CA LYS A 151 10.01 -28.22 -11.80
C LYS A 151 8.67 -28.55 -11.16
N GLY A 152 8.56 -28.37 -9.84
CA GLY A 152 7.32 -28.63 -9.08
C GLY A 152 6.11 -27.76 -9.45
N SER A 153 5.03 -27.93 -8.68
CA SER A 153 3.76 -27.20 -8.80
C SER A 153 3.82 -25.86 -8.06
N PHE A 154 2.82 -24.99 -8.29
CA PHE A 154 2.69 -23.71 -7.58
C PHE A 154 2.32 -23.96 -6.12
N ASP A 155 3.00 -23.29 -5.20
CA ASP A 155 2.77 -23.41 -3.76
C ASP A 155 2.19 -22.11 -3.19
N HIS A 156 2.97 -21.02 -3.21
CA HIS A 156 2.51 -19.73 -2.66
C HIS A 156 3.11 -18.52 -3.39
N TRP A 157 2.47 -17.37 -3.19
CA TRP A 157 3.02 -16.07 -3.56
C TRP A 157 3.98 -15.54 -2.50
N ALA A 158 5.06 -14.92 -2.93
CA ALA A 158 6.05 -14.31 -2.06
C ALA A 158 6.50 -12.95 -2.61
N THR A 159 7.12 -12.16 -1.75
CA THR A 159 7.79 -10.91 -2.14
C THR A 159 9.27 -10.97 -1.79
N ARG A 160 10.09 -10.30 -2.60
CA ARG A 160 11.52 -10.13 -2.30
C ARG A 160 11.71 -8.76 -1.65
N ILE A 161 12.26 -8.76 -0.44
CA ILE A 161 12.57 -7.53 0.29
C ILE A 161 14.09 -7.34 0.38
N SER A 162 14.53 -6.11 0.17
CA SER A 162 15.94 -5.73 0.33
C SER A 162 16.16 -5.25 1.77
N VAL A 163 17.43 -5.21 2.20
CA VAL A 163 17.82 -4.67 3.50
C VAL A 163 17.29 -3.24 3.67
N ASN A 164 16.89 -2.88 4.90
CA ASN A 164 16.42 -1.54 5.27
C ASN A 164 15.19 -1.04 4.49
N GLN A 165 14.41 -1.92 3.85
CA GLN A 165 13.16 -1.53 3.23
C GLN A 165 11.98 -1.54 4.21
N VAL A 166 11.10 -0.54 4.04
CA VAL A 166 9.84 -0.42 4.79
C VAL A 166 8.81 -1.38 4.19
N LEU A 167 8.15 -2.14 5.05
CA LEU A 167 7.12 -3.11 4.68
C LEU A 167 5.71 -2.59 4.91
N PHE A 168 5.45 -2.05 6.10
CA PHE A 168 4.17 -1.47 6.50
C PHE A 168 4.35 -0.03 6.95
N GLU A 169 3.31 0.77 6.74
CA GLU A 169 3.20 2.11 7.31
C GLU A 169 1.83 2.32 7.94
N VAL A 170 1.78 3.07 9.03
CA VAL A 170 0.55 3.43 9.72
C VAL A 170 0.45 4.95 9.75
N ARG A 171 -0.77 5.45 9.49
CA ARG A 171 -1.17 6.85 9.67
C ARG A 171 -2.38 6.90 10.58
N GLY A 172 -2.41 7.81 11.55
CA GLY A 172 -3.55 7.97 12.45
C GLY A 172 -3.22 8.79 13.68
N LEU A 173 -4.25 9.22 14.40
CA LEU A 173 -4.12 9.94 15.67
C LEU A 173 -3.84 8.95 16.81
N LEU A 174 -2.71 8.25 16.73
CA LEU A 174 -2.30 7.25 17.71
C LEU A 174 -1.09 7.74 18.48
N HIS A 175 -0.98 7.33 19.74
CA HIS A 175 0.24 7.52 20.49
C HIS A 175 1.36 6.62 19.94
N GLU A 176 2.58 7.16 19.83
CA GLU A 176 3.72 6.45 19.23
C GLU A 176 3.99 5.08 19.86
N GLN A 177 3.87 4.99 21.19
CA GLN A 177 4.15 3.75 21.92
C GLN A 177 3.19 2.62 21.55
N VAL A 178 1.92 2.93 21.25
CA VAL A 178 0.92 1.95 20.83
C VAL A 178 1.27 1.39 19.46
N VAL A 179 1.68 2.25 18.54
CA VAL A 179 2.10 1.85 17.18
C VAL A 179 3.40 1.06 17.24
N ARG A 180 4.35 1.48 18.08
CA ARG A 180 5.62 0.78 18.31
C ARG A 180 5.38 -0.64 18.81
N ASP A 181 4.47 -0.83 19.77
CA ASP A 181 4.12 -2.15 20.28
C ASP A 181 3.43 -3.03 19.22
N ALA A 182 2.50 -2.47 18.43
CA ALA A 182 1.87 -3.19 17.32
C ALA A 182 2.89 -3.67 16.28
N PHE A 183 3.86 -2.83 15.94
CA PHE A 183 4.93 -3.15 15.00
C PHE A 183 5.95 -4.14 15.57
N ARG A 184 6.26 -4.08 16.87
CA ARG A 184 7.08 -5.07 17.56
C ARG A 184 6.44 -6.46 17.48
N LEU A 185 5.15 -6.57 17.82
CA LEU A 185 4.39 -7.83 17.75
C LEU A 185 4.33 -8.39 16.32
N ALA A 186 4.16 -7.52 15.33
CA ALA A 186 4.17 -7.92 13.92
C ALA A 186 5.55 -8.39 13.45
N GLY A 187 6.62 -7.69 13.85
CA GLY A 187 8.01 -8.04 13.56
C GLY A 187 8.36 -9.44 14.05
N ASN A 188 7.93 -9.80 15.27
CA ASN A 188 8.17 -11.13 15.85
C ASN A 188 7.51 -12.28 15.06
N LYS A 189 6.47 -11.99 14.27
CA LYS A 189 5.79 -13.00 13.42
C LYS A 189 6.30 -13.01 11.99
N LEU A 190 7.15 -12.06 11.61
CA LEU A 190 7.81 -12.00 10.32
C LEU A 190 9.19 -12.68 10.40
N PRO A 191 9.69 -13.27 9.30
CA PRO A 191 11.04 -13.77 9.27
C PRO A 191 12.06 -12.62 9.25
N GLY A 192 13.08 -12.69 10.11
CA GLY A 192 14.16 -11.69 10.23
C GLY A 192 13.89 -10.65 11.33
N GLN A 193 14.82 -9.72 11.49
CA GLN A 193 14.68 -8.61 12.44
C GLN A 193 14.07 -7.37 11.78
N TRP A 194 13.22 -6.71 12.55
CA TRP A 194 12.45 -5.54 12.11
C TRP A 194 12.58 -4.42 13.12
N GLY A 195 12.64 -3.19 12.62
CA GLY A 195 12.78 -1.98 13.39
C GLY A 195 11.64 -1.00 13.11
N PHE A 196 11.35 -0.19 14.13
CA PHE A 196 10.43 0.94 14.05
C PHE A 196 11.12 2.14 13.38
N VAL A 197 10.38 2.86 12.53
CA VAL A 197 10.90 4.04 11.81
C VAL A 197 9.83 5.14 11.81
N LYS A 198 10.24 6.38 11.98
CA LYS A 198 9.38 7.55 11.89
C LYS A 198 9.48 8.21 10.52
N LYS A 199 8.45 8.95 10.15
CA LYS A 199 8.50 9.86 9.01
C LYS A 199 9.47 10.99 9.31
N GLY A 200 10.35 11.29 8.36
CA GLY A 200 11.43 12.27 8.54
C GLY A 200 12.78 11.66 8.86
N ASP A 201 12.82 10.41 9.36
CA ASP A 201 14.07 9.68 9.54
C ASP A 201 14.81 9.56 8.19
N PRO A 202 16.13 9.77 8.17
CA PRO A 202 16.86 9.78 6.91
C PRO A 202 16.83 8.41 6.22
N PRO A 203 16.99 8.42 4.88
CA PRO A 203 17.10 7.20 4.11
C PRO A 203 18.34 6.39 4.52
N VAL A 204 18.30 5.11 4.21
CA VAL A 204 19.42 4.19 4.46
C VAL A 204 19.99 3.72 3.14
N VAL A 205 21.31 3.78 3.03
CA VAL A 205 22.06 3.24 1.89
C VAL A 205 22.74 1.95 2.33
N GLY A 206 22.22 0.82 1.85
CA GLY A 206 22.68 -0.49 2.30
C GLY A 206 22.37 -0.68 3.78
N ILE A 207 23.40 -0.59 4.63
CA ILE A 207 23.31 -0.65 6.10
C ILE A 207 23.54 0.72 6.77
N THR A 208 24.05 1.71 6.04
CA THR A 208 24.44 3.01 6.58
C THR A 208 23.28 4.00 6.48
N LYS A 209 22.86 4.55 7.61
CA LYS A 209 21.87 5.65 7.64
C LYS A 209 22.53 6.95 7.18
N LEU A 210 21.80 7.79 6.42
CA LEU A 210 22.30 9.10 5.98
C LEU A 210 22.05 10.17 7.05
N ASP A 211 22.57 9.94 8.26
CA ASP A 211 22.53 10.87 9.39
C ASP A 211 23.75 11.81 9.30
N GLY A 212 23.65 12.88 8.50
CA GLY A 212 24.75 13.84 8.27
C GLY A 212 25.80 13.39 7.23
N VAL A 213 25.91 12.08 6.96
CA VAL A 213 26.73 11.54 5.87
C VAL A 213 25.97 11.62 4.55
N THR A 214 26.59 12.21 3.52
CA THR A 214 25.96 12.35 2.20
C THR A 214 26.18 11.11 1.32
N LEU A 215 25.27 10.88 0.36
CA LEU A 215 25.41 9.77 -0.59
C LEU A 215 26.71 9.90 -1.41
N GLU A 216 27.09 11.10 -1.80
CA GLU A 216 28.31 11.34 -2.57
C GLU A 216 29.57 11.06 -1.74
N GLU A 217 29.56 11.41 -0.46
CA GLU A 217 30.62 11.01 0.46
C GLU A 217 30.74 9.49 0.58
N LEU A 218 29.61 8.76 0.58
CA LEU A 218 29.65 7.30 0.57
C LEU A 218 30.29 6.72 -0.70
N LYS A 219 30.19 7.42 -1.84
CA LYS A 219 30.80 6.97 -3.10
C LYS A 219 32.27 7.36 -3.24
N ARG A 220 32.75 8.35 -2.49
CA ARG A 220 34.15 8.80 -2.58
C ARG A 220 35.09 7.65 -2.23
N PRO A 221 36.12 7.38 -3.07
CA PRO A 221 37.11 6.33 -2.79
C PRO A 221 37.89 6.56 -1.50
N ARG A 222 38.17 7.84 -1.17
CA ARG A 222 38.84 8.25 0.06
C ARG A 222 37.84 8.98 0.96
N ARG A 223 37.57 8.44 2.15
CA ARG A 223 36.75 9.10 3.17
C ARG A 223 37.65 9.64 4.27
N GLN A 224 37.36 10.85 4.74
CA GLN A 224 37.89 11.29 6.03
C GLN A 224 37.10 10.54 7.10
N VAL A 225 37.74 9.60 7.78
CA VAL A 225 37.10 8.90 8.90
C VAL A 225 36.89 9.96 9.98
N ALA A 226 35.64 10.20 10.38
CA ALA A 226 35.37 11.08 11.51
C ALA A 226 36.22 10.61 12.71
N PRO A 227 36.87 11.51 13.46
CA PRO A 227 37.70 11.12 14.59
C PRO A 227 36.88 10.26 15.56
N ALA A 228 37.48 9.20 16.08
CA ALA A 228 36.82 8.13 16.84
C ALA A 228 35.91 8.64 17.99
N ALA A 229 36.17 9.84 18.50
CA ALA A 229 35.41 10.52 19.55
C ALA A 229 33.90 10.71 19.26
N LEU A 230 33.47 10.83 17.98
CA LEU A 230 32.05 11.02 17.66
C LEU A 230 31.25 9.70 17.62
N LEU A 231 31.92 8.56 17.42
CA LEU A 231 31.25 7.25 17.32
C LEU A 231 30.72 6.78 18.68
N GLU A 232 31.37 7.15 19.79
CA GLU A 232 30.96 6.75 21.14
C GLU A 232 29.63 7.37 21.60
N THR A 233 29.25 8.51 21.02
CA THR A 233 27.99 9.19 21.37
C THR A 233 26.75 8.51 20.78
N SER A 234 26.93 7.57 19.84
CA SER A 234 25.85 6.87 19.14
C SER A 234 25.57 5.45 19.64
N SER A 235 26.37 4.96 20.58
CA SER A 235 26.08 3.73 21.33
C SER A 235 24.87 3.96 22.25
N PRO A 236 23.86 3.09 22.27
CA PRO A 236 22.75 3.24 23.19
C PRO A 236 23.23 3.12 24.64
N THR A 237 22.76 4.07 25.43
CA THR A 237 22.89 4.25 26.88
C THR A 237 23.06 2.93 27.66
N SER A 238 24.13 2.90 28.45
CA SER A 238 24.41 1.95 29.52
C SER A 238 23.16 1.52 30.29
N VAL A 239 22.99 0.21 30.42
CA VAL A 239 22.11 -0.44 31.39
C VAL A 239 22.40 0.15 32.77
N THR A 240 21.42 0.81 33.38
CA THR A 240 21.46 1.15 34.80
C THR A 240 21.30 -0.14 35.59
N GLU A 241 22.40 -0.72 36.07
CA GLU A 241 22.39 -1.67 37.17
C GLU A 241 21.92 -0.93 38.42
N ALA A 242 20.71 -1.25 38.89
CA ALA A 242 20.30 -0.98 40.26
C ALA A 242 20.33 -2.32 41.00
N GLY A 243 21.45 -2.59 41.66
CA GLY A 243 21.47 -3.59 42.73
C GLY A 243 20.71 -3.06 43.94
N SER A 244 19.75 -3.83 44.45
CA SER A 244 19.46 -3.82 45.87
C SER A 244 19.32 -5.26 46.35
N THR A 245 20.23 -5.62 47.24
CA THR A 245 20.26 -6.77 48.12
C THR A 245 18.95 -6.97 48.88
N SER A 246 18.47 -8.21 48.96
CA SER A 246 17.79 -8.69 50.17
C SER A 246 17.94 -10.21 50.32
N GLU A 247 18.57 -10.55 51.42
CA GLU A 247 18.90 -11.83 52.03
C GLU A 247 17.68 -12.59 52.57
N ALA A 248 17.92 -13.86 52.96
CA ALA A 248 17.05 -14.79 53.71
C ALA A 248 16.00 -15.57 52.87
N SER A 249 15.78 -16.88 53.02
CA SER A 249 16.19 -17.85 54.04
C SER A 249 16.14 -19.27 53.47
N ARG A 250 17.11 -20.09 53.88
CA ARG A 250 17.17 -21.54 53.68
C ARG A 250 16.29 -22.26 54.72
N LEU A 251 15.60 -23.31 54.25
CA LEU A 251 15.20 -24.55 54.95
C LEU A 251 13.93 -24.58 55.81
N PRO A 252 13.35 -25.79 56.04
CA PRO A 252 13.74 -27.12 55.54
C PRO A 252 12.97 -27.61 54.31
#